data_AF-A0A840UZ83-F1
#
_entry.id   AF-A0A840UZ83-F1
#
_cell.length_a   1.000
_cell.length_b   1.000
_cell.length_c   1.000
_cell.angle_alpha   90.00
_cell.angle_beta   90.00
_cell.angle_gamma   90.00
#
_symmetry.space_group_name_H-M   'P 1'
#
loop_
_entity.id
_entity.type
_entity.pdbx_description
1 polymer ?
#
loop_
_entity_poly.entity_id
_entity_poly.type
_entity_poly.pdbx_seq_one_letter_code
_entity_poly.pdbx_strand_id
1 'polypeptide(L)'
;MRNNESGFTLIELMVATAMVTIVVGVIYAAYNIQTKIYTEQDKTAEMQQNIRSGMWYLQREARMAGYNPENIEHDSCSAGSATLAAPGIHTAELDSFGFSMDFRGDDITDKEGDGACDDPGENVTYSIKDGNLVRAAPTNRNPIAENITKIDFLYLLENSNGVKTLSRDPGNLNDIVAVQVSILARTKTEDRKAATTSTFILPVPKPAWGDDDTETIEWEEKDNSYRYRLLTTTINLRNMGLLK
;
A
#
# COMPACT_ATOMS: atom_id res chain seq x y z
N MET A 1 80.30 -6.51 -0.07
CA MET A 1 79.25 -6.01 0.84
C MET A 1 78.44 -7.23 1.25
N ARG A 2 78.54 -7.64 2.52
CA ARG A 2 77.94 -8.89 3.00
C ARG A 2 76.68 -8.51 3.76
N ASN A 3 75.53 -8.78 3.16
CA ASN A 3 74.23 -8.44 3.74
C ASN A 3 74.03 -9.24 5.02
N ASN A 4 73.70 -8.52 6.09
CA ASN A 4 73.43 -9.09 7.40
C ASN A 4 71.97 -9.54 7.43
N GLU A 5 71.72 -10.77 6.97
CA GLU A 5 70.39 -11.39 6.98
C GLU A 5 70.06 -11.81 8.42
N SER A 6 69.41 -10.92 9.17
CA SER A 6 68.90 -11.22 10.52
C SER A 6 67.66 -12.13 10.41
N GLY A 7 67.74 -13.36 10.93
CA GLY A 7 66.59 -14.28 11.00
C GLY A 7 65.58 -13.88 12.08
N PHE A 8 64.33 -14.33 11.93
CA PHE A 8 63.26 -14.09 12.91
C PHE A 8 63.42 -14.96 14.15
N THR A 9 63.12 -14.38 15.31
CA THR A 9 63.04 -15.13 16.57
C THR A 9 61.68 -15.84 16.72
N LEU A 10 61.64 -16.94 17.47
CA LEU A 10 60.38 -17.67 17.74
C LEU A 10 59.32 -16.76 18.38
N ILE A 11 59.74 -15.85 19.27
CA ILE A 11 58.85 -14.93 19.97
C ILE A 11 58.23 -13.89 19.03
N GLU A 12 58.97 -13.37 18.04
CA GLU A 12 58.41 -12.45 17.03
C GLU A 12 57.33 -13.13 16.20
N LEU A 13 57.53 -14.41 15.83
CA LEU A 13 56.51 -15.18 15.11
C LEU A 13 55.24 -15.36 15.95
N MET A 14 55.38 -15.62 17.25
CA MET A 14 54.24 -15.77 18.17
C MET A 14 53.47 -14.45 18.35
N VAL A 15 54.18 -13.33 18.49
CA VAL A 15 53.56 -12.01 18.63
C VAL A 15 52.87 -11.59 17.32
N ALA A 16 53.53 -11.80 16.18
CA ALA A 16 52.98 -11.48 14.87
C ALA A 16 51.70 -12.29 14.58
N THR A 17 51.71 -13.60 14.85
CA THR A 17 50.52 -14.44 14.69
C THR A 17 49.39 -14.04 15.64
N ALA A 18 49.69 -13.71 16.90
CA ALA A 18 48.70 -13.20 17.84
C ALA A 18 48.04 -11.91 17.33
N MET A 19 48.81 -10.94 16.83
CA MET A 19 48.27 -9.71 16.26
C MET A 19 47.39 -9.98 15.03
N VAL A 20 47.81 -10.87 14.13
CA VAL A 20 47.00 -11.26 12.96
C VAL A 20 45.67 -11.87 13.38
N THR A 21 45.65 -12.75 14.39
CA THR A 21 44.39 -13.36 14.86
C THR A 21 43.41 -12.33 15.44
N ILE A 22 43.91 -11.33 16.17
CA ILE A 22 43.09 -10.23 16.69
C ILE A 22 42.47 -9.45 15.53
N VAL A 23 43.28 -9.10 14.52
CA VAL A 23 42.81 -8.35 13.34
C VAL A 23 41.75 -9.14 12.57
N VAL A 24 41.97 -10.44 12.34
CA VAL A 24 40.98 -11.31 11.69
C VAL A 24 39.69 -11.40 12.51
N GLY A 25 39.79 -11.48 13.84
CA GLY A 25 38.63 -11.45 14.73
C GLY A 25 37.80 -10.18 14.59
N VAL A 26 38.45 -9.01 14.50
CA VAL A 26 37.78 -7.73 14.27
C VAL A 26 37.10 -7.68 12.90
N ILE A 27 37.79 -8.14 11.84
CA ILE A 27 37.23 -8.18 10.48
C ILE A 27 35.99 -9.09 10.44
N TYR A 28 36.06 -10.28 11.06
CA TYR A 28 34.94 -11.21 11.12
C TYR A 28 33.75 -10.64 11.89
N ALA A 29 33.98 -9.94 13.00
CA ALA A 29 32.93 -9.24 13.73
C ALA A 29 32.25 -8.17 12.86
N ALA A 30 33.04 -7.35 12.15
CA ALA A 30 32.52 -6.34 11.23
C ALA A 30 31.70 -6.94 10.09
N TYR A 31 32.16 -8.05 9.51
CA TYR A 31 31.45 -8.79 8.46
C TYR A 31 30.08 -9.31 8.92
N ASN A 32 29.99 -9.88 10.12
CA ASN A 32 28.72 -10.34 10.69
C ASN A 32 27.72 -9.20 10.92
N ILE A 33 28.21 -8.04 11.36
CA ILE A 33 27.37 -6.85 11.50
C ILE A 33 26.88 -6.38 10.13
N GLN A 34 27.75 -6.36 9.12
CA GLN A 34 27.41 -5.92 7.77
C GLN A 34 26.37 -6.83 7.10
N THR A 35 26.54 -8.15 7.20
CA THR A 35 25.57 -9.12 6.66
C THR A 35 24.20 -8.98 7.30
N LYS A 36 24.14 -8.82 8.64
CA LYS A 36 22.88 -8.56 9.35
C LYS A 36 22.22 -7.27 8.85
N ILE A 37 22.96 -6.17 8.77
CA ILE A 37 22.43 -4.88 8.29
C ILE A 37 21.88 -5.02 6.87
N TYR A 38 22.62 -5.67 5.98
CA TYR A 38 22.22 -5.88 4.59
C TYR A 38 20.89 -6.64 4.50
N THR A 39 20.75 -7.76 5.23
CA THR A 39 19.51 -8.53 5.21
C THR A 39 18.30 -7.77 5.75
N GLU A 40 18.48 -6.92 6.77
CA GLU A 40 17.40 -6.11 7.33
C GLU A 40 16.97 -4.96 6.40
N GLN A 41 17.92 -4.39 5.67
CA GLN A 41 17.64 -3.39 4.64
C GLN A 41 16.88 -4.00 3.47
N ASP A 42 17.29 -5.18 3.02
CA ASP A 42 16.65 -5.89 1.91
C ASP A 42 15.17 -6.21 2.21
N LYS A 43 14.89 -6.79 3.39
CA LYS A 43 13.50 -7.03 3.86
C LYS A 43 12.65 -5.76 3.89
N THR A 44 13.22 -4.64 4.33
CA THR A 44 12.51 -3.36 4.41
C THR A 44 12.25 -2.80 3.00
N ALA A 45 13.21 -2.95 2.08
CA ALA A 45 13.08 -2.52 0.70
C ALA A 45 12.01 -3.33 -0.06
N GLU A 46 12.01 -4.66 0.11
CA GLU A 46 11.00 -5.57 -0.46
C GLU A 46 9.60 -5.18 0.01
N MET A 47 9.39 -5.05 1.33
CA MET A 47 8.11 -4.61 1.91
C MET A 47 7.65 -3.28 1.30
N GLN A 48 8.55 -2.31 1.17
CA GLN A 48 8.23 -1.00 0.59
C GLN A 48 7.92 -1.07 -0.91
N GLN A 49 8.62 -1.89 -1.67
CA GLN A 49 8.34 -2.07 -3.10
C GLN A 49 6.99 -2.74 -3.31
N ASN A 50 6.71 -3.77 -2.52
CA ASN A 50 5.45 -4.51 -2.53
C ASN A 50 4.25 -3.58 -2.23
N ILE A 51 4.29 -2.81 -1.14
CA ILE A 51 3.20 -1.87 -0.82
C ILE A 51 3.09 -0.73 -1.85
N ARG A 52 4.20 -0.25 -2.41
CA ARG A 52 4.17 0.75 -3.49
C ARG A 52 3.51 0.20 -4.76
N SER A 53 3.73 -1.07 -5.08
CA SER A 53 3.08 -1.71 -6.23
C SER A 53 1.57 -1.82 -6.02
N GLY A 54 1.12 -2.31 -4.86
CA GLY A 54 -0.31 -2.38 -4.53
C GLY A 54 -0.99 -1.01 -4.54
N MET A 55 -0.35 0.00 -3.93
CA MET A 55 -0.85 1.37 -3.95
C MET A 55 -0.93 1.95 -5.36
N TRP A 56 0.05 1.65 -6.23
CA TRP A 56 0.05 2.13 -7.62
C TRP A 56 -1.15 1.59 -8.41
N TYR A 57 -1.47 0.29 -8.28
CA TYR A 57 -2.66 -0.29 -8.93
C TYR A 57 -3.94 0.39 -8.45
N LEU A 58 -4.12 0.51 -7.14
CA LEU A 58 -5.29 1.15 -6.53
C LEU A 58 -5.42 2.60 -7.02
N GLN A 59 -4.34 3.39 -6.95
CA GLN A 59 -4.33 4.78 -7.41
C GLN A 59 -4.68 4.93 -8.89
N ARG A 60 -4.13 4.06 -9.74
CA ARG A 60 -4.35 4.13 -11.19
C ARG A 60 -5.81 3.86 -11.53
N GLU A 61 -6.39 2.81 -10.94
CA GLU A 61 -7.76 2.40 -11.24
C GLU A 61 -8.79 3.31 -10.57
N ALA A 62 -8.57 3.69 -9.31
CA ALA A 62 -9.47 4.60 -8.60
C ALA A 62 -9.61 5.95 -9.31
N ARG A 63 -8.55 6.45 -9.96
CA ARG A 63 -8.63 7.69 -10.76
C ARG A 63 -9.57 7.59 -11.97
N MET A 64 -9.86 6.37 -12.43
CA MET A 64 -10.76 6.08 -13.53
C MET A 64 -12.16 5.67 -13.05
N ALA A 65 -12.38 5.57 -11.73
CA ALA A 65 -13.72 5.33 -11.17
C ALA A 65 -14.74 6.32 -11.76
N GLY A 66 -15.89 5.81 -12.20
CA GLY A 66 -16.95 6.59 -12.83
C GLY A 66 -16.66 7.06 -14.25
N TYR A 67 -15.64 6.53 -14.93
CA TYR A 67 -15.43 6.80 -16.35
C TYR A 67 -16.58 6.20 -17.16
N ASN A 68 -17.30 7.04 -17.91
CA ASN A 68 -18.46 6.67 -18.72
C ASN A 68 -18.47 7.51 -20.01
N PRO A 69 -17.69 7.11 -21.05
CA PRO A 69 -17.56 7.89 -22.28
C PRO A 69 -18.87 7.98 -23.07
N GLU A 70 -19.68 6.92 -23.06
CA GLU A 70 -20.93 6.86 -23.80
C GLU A 70 -22.10 7.50 -23.05
N ASN A 71 -21.91 7.83 -21.77
CA ASN A 71 -22.95 8.30 -20.85
C ASN A 71 -24.16 7.35 -20.82
N ILE A 72 -23.87 6.05 -20.80
CA ILE A 72 -24.86 4.97 -20.78
C ILE A 72 -25.01 4.44 -19.36
N GLU A 73 -26.23 4.04 -19.04
CA GLU A 73 -26.55 3.31 -17.83
C GLU A 73 -26.61 1.80 -18.10
N HIS A 74 -25.97 0.98 -17.26
CA HIS A 74 -25.99 -0.47 -17.34
C HIS A 74 -25.84 -1.17 -15.98
N ASP A 75 -26.62 -2.23 -15.77
CA ASP A 75 -26.68 -2.98 -14.51
C ASP A 75 -25.35 -3.66 -14.12
N SER A 76 -24.46 -3.93 -15.09
CA SER A 76 -23.14 -4.52 -14.80
C SER A 76 -22.18 -3.56 -14.08
N CYS A 77 -22.48 -2.26 -14.08
CA CYS A 77 -21.73 -1.24 -13.33
C CYS A 77 -21.97 -1.27 -11.82
N SER A 78 -22.90 -2.12 -11.38
CA SER A 78 -23.16 -2.42 -9.99
C SER A 78 -22.37 -3.65 -9.52
N ALA A 79 -21.61 -3.55 -8.42
CA ALA A 79 -21.16 -4.76 -7.71
C ALA A 79 -22.04 -4.99 -6.48
N GLY A 80 -22.86 -6.05 -6.52
CA GLY A 80 -23.57 -6.58 -5.35
C GLY A 80 -24.41 -5.56 -4.57
N SER A 81 -25.72 -5.54 -4.83
CA SER A 81 -26.76 -4.84 -4.06
C SER A 81 -26.84 -3.30 -4.13
N ALA A 82 -25.87 -2.59 -4.68
CA ALA A 82 -26.07 -1.20 -5.10
C ALA A 82 -26.66 -1.21 -6.51
N THR A 83 -27.85 -0.65 -6.75
CA THR A 83 -28.33 -0.37 -8.12
C THR A 83 -27.65 0.92 -8.58
N LEU A 84 -26.36 0.84 -8.90
CA LEU A 84 -25.74 1.86 -9.74
C LEU A 84 -26.21 1.62 -11.16
N ALA A 85 -26.98 2.58 -11.68
CA ALA A 85 -27.34 2.56 -13.08
C ALA A 85 -26.15 2.94 -13.96
N ALA A 86 -25.08 3.57 -13.47
CA ALA A 86 -23.92 4.02 -14.27
C ALA A 86 -22.58 3.65 -13.61
N PRO A 87 -21.45 3.69 -14.34
CA PRO A 87 -20.12 3.55 -13.75
C PRO A 87 -19.92 4.51 -12.58
N GLY A 88 -19.39 4.03 -11.46
CA GLY A 88 -19.25 4.84 -10.24
C GLY A 88 -18.77 4.03 -9.04
N ILE A 89 -18.88 4.59 -7.84
CA ILE A 89 -18.50 3.90 -6.60
C ILE A 89 -19.70 3.07 -6.11
N HIS A 90 -19.51 1.76 -5.94
CA HIS A 90 -20.55 0.85 -5.44
C HIS A 90 -20.27 0.35 -4.02
N THR A 91 -19.04 0.48 -3.53
CA THR A 91 -18.65 0.07 -2.17
C THR A 91 -17.73 1.11 -1.58
N ALA A 92 -18.12 1.66 -0.43
CA ALA A 92 -17.31 2.60 0.31
C ALA A 92 -17.45 2.31 1.80
N GLU A 93 -16.55 1.46 2.30
CA GLU A 93 -16.51 1.02 3.69
C GLU A 93 -15.11 1.31 4.25
N LEU A 94 -14.95 1.14 5.56
CA LEU A 94 -13.68 1.44 6.25
C LEU A 94 -12.50 0.62 5.70
N ASP A 95 -12.71 -0.64 5.33
CA ASP A 95 -11.67 -1.57 4.86
C ASP A 95 -11.91 -2.14 3.45
N SER A 96 -12.95 -1.65 2.75
CA SER A 96 -13.33 -2.09 1.42
C SER A 96 -13.71 -0.91 0.53
N PHE A 97 -13.09 -0.83 -0.65
CA PHE A 97 -13.38 0.22 -1.63
C PHE A 97 -13.60 -0.39 -3.01
N GLY A 98 -14.79 -0.18 -3.56
CA GLY A 98 -15.22 -0.77 -4.82
C GLY A 98 -15.84 0.26 -5.76
N PHE A 99 -15.44 0.19 -7.02
CA PHE A 99 -15.86 1.11 -8.05
C PHE A 99 -15.85 0.44 -9.43
N SER A 100 -16.64 1.02 -10.32
CA SER A 100 -16.76 0.64 -11.71
C SER A 100 -16.35 1.76 -12.67
N MET A 101 -16.01 1.38 -13.90
CA MET A 101 -15.59 2.25 -15.00
C MET A 101 -15.85 1.50 -16.32
N ASP A 102 -16.26 2.21 -17.36
CA ASP A 102 -16.43 1.70 -18.72
C ASP A 102 -15.22 2.16 -19.56
N PHE A 103 -14.13 1.37 -19.54
CA PHE A 103 -12.86 1.77 -20.15
C PHE A 103 -12.55 1.05 -21.46
N ARG A 104 -13.25 -0.04 -21.77
CA ARG A 104 -13.11 -0.80 -23.03
C ARG A 104 -14.40 -1.57 -23.34
N GLY A 105 -14.54 -2.00 -24.58
CA GLY A 105 -15.60 -2.94 -24.96
C GLY A 105 -15.16 -4.40 -24.94
N ASP A 106 -16.11 -5.29 -25.25
CA ASP A 106 -15.98 -6.75 -25.29
C ASP A 106 -14.81 -7.27 -26.17
N ASP A 107 -14.45 -6.54 -27.23
CA ASP A 107 -13.25 -6.83 -28.01
C ASP A 107 -12.02 -6.14 -27.38
N ILE A 108 -10.98 -6.91 -27.05
CA ILE A 108 -9.70 -6.39 -26.52
C ILE A 108 -9.04 -5.35 -27.43
N THR A 109 -9.45 -5.27 -28.70
CA THR A 109 -8.98 -4.30 -29.69
C THR A 109 -9.80 -3.02 -29.72
N ASP A 110 -11.02 -3.06 -29.17
CA ASP A 110 -11.81 -1.87 -28.93
C ASP A 110 -11.27 -1.13 -27.71
N LYS A 111 -11.02 0.16 -27.89
CA LYS A 111 -10.49 1.05 -26.85
C LYS A 111 -11.52 2.05 -26.39
N GLU A 112 -12.72 1.93 -26.90
CA GLU A 112 -13.89 2.69 -26.51
C GLU A 112 -14.73 1.80 -25.60
N GLY A 113 -15.41 2.42 -24.64
CA GLY A 113 -16.32 1.71 -23.76
C GLY A 113 -17.54 1.23 -24.53
N ASP A 114 -18.09 0.06 -24.21
CA ASP A 114 -19.31 -0.47 -24.86
C ASP A 114 -20.58 -0.17 -24.05
N GLY A 115 -20.46 0.66 -23.01
CA GLY A 115 -21.54 1.07 -22.13
C GLY A 115 -21.81 0.07 -21.01
N ALA A 116 -21.10 -1.05 -20.93
CA ALA A 116 -21.15 -1.99 -19.81
C ALA A 116 -19.92 -1.83 -18.88
N CYS A 117 -19.98 -2.47 -17.72
CA CYS A 117 -18.86 -2.60 -16.79
C CYS A 117 -18.57 -4.07 -16.41
N ASP A 118 -18.92 -5.03 -17.26
CA ASP A 118 -18.71 -6.46 -17.03
C ASP A 118 -17.37 -6.98 -17.55
N ASP A 119 -16.58 -6.11 -18.16
CA ASP A 119 -15.28 -6.45 -18.68
C ASP A 119 -14.22 -6.60 -17.57
N PRO A 120 -13.23 -7.49 -17.71
CA PRO A 120 -12.12 -7.60 -16.75
C PRO A 120 -11.43 -6.26 -16.41
N GLY A 121 -11.64 -5.81 -15.18
CA GLY A 121 -11.03 -4.58 -14.63
C GLY A 121 -11.93 -3.35 -14.69
N GLU A 122 -13.14 -3.50 -15.20
CA GLU A 122 -14.16 -2.46 -15.22
C GLU A 122 -14.96 -2.40 -13.94
N ASN A 123 -15.07 -3.51 -13.23
CA ASN A 123 -15.66 -3.59 -11.91
C ASN A 123 -14.64 -4.20 -10.96
N VAL A 124 -14.20 -3.41 -9.97
CA VAL A 124 -13.13 -3.80 -9.06
C VAL A 124 -13.44 -3.43 -7.61
N THR A 125 -13.01 -4.28 -6.69
CA THR A 125 -13.09 -4.04 -5.23
C THR A 125 -11.74 -4.33 -4.60
N TYR A 126 -11.24 -3.39 -3.80
CA TYR A 126 -10.01 -3.47 -3.04
C TYR A 126 -10.33 -3.72 -1.58
N SER A 127 -9.76 -4.77 -1.00
CA SER A 127 -9.91 -5.12 0.42
C SER A 127 -8.73 -5.96 0.90
N ILE A 128 -8.61 -6.16 2.22
CA ILE A 128 -7.65 -7.13 2.78
C ILE A 128 -8.27 -8.51 2.84
N LYS A 129 -7.53 -9.51 2.37
CA LYS A 129 -7.88 -10.91 2.56
C LYS A 129 -6.62 -11.74 2.81
N ASP A 130 -6.64 -12.59 3.82
CA ASP A 130 -5.55 -13.49 4.20
C ASP A 130 -4.20 -12.76 4.38
N GLY A 131 -4.22 -11.54 4.91
CA GLY A 131 -3.03 -10.70 5.13
C GLY A 131 -2.44 -10.08 3.86
N ASN A 132 -3.22 -10.03 2.77
CA ASN A 132 -2.82 -9.43 1.50
C ASN A 132 -3.83 -8.37 1.07
N LEU A 133 -3.36 -7.31 0.42
CA LEU A 133 -4.24 -6.43 -0.34
C LEU A 133 -4.67 -7.16 -1.62
N VAL A 134 -5.97 -7.36 -1.75
CA VAL A 134 -6.57 -8.08 -2.87
C VAL A 134 -7.35 -7.11 -3.74
N ARG A 135 -7.09 -7.18 -5.04
CA ARG A 135 -7.94 -6.61 -6.08
C ARG A 135 -8.88 -7.71 -6.56
N ALA A 136 -10.16 -7.59 -6.23
CA ALA A 136 -11.22 -8.46 -6.69
C ALA A 136 -11.92 -7.85 -7.91
N ALA A 137 -12.07 -8.62 -8.97
CA ALA A 137 -13.03 -8.40 -10.05
C ALA A 137 -14.14 -9.47 -9.91
N PRO A 138 -15.29 -9.37 -10.61
CA PRO A 138 -16.43 -10.28 -10.43
C PRO A 138 -16.07 -11.77 -10.41
N THR A 139 -15.10 -12.18 -11.23
CA THR A 139 -14.69 -13.58 -11.39
C THR A 139 -13.30 -13.92 -10.83
N ASN A 140 -12.48 -12.92 -10.49
CA ASN A 140 -11.07 -13.10 -10.17
C ASN A 140 -10.67 -12.33 -8.91
N ARG A 141 -9.76 -12.90 -8.10
CA ARG A 141 -9.23 -12.25 -6.90
C ARG A 141 -7.72 -12.36 -6.94
N ASN A 142 -7.06 -11.22 -7.16
CA ASN A 142 -5.61 -11.16 -7.33
C ASN A 142 -4.98 -10.45 -6.12
N PRO A 143 -4.07 -11.11 -5.37
CA PRO A 143 -3.25 -10.39 -4.40
C PRO A 143 -2.30 -9.46 -5.15
N ILE A 144 -2.32 -8.18 -4.80
CA ILE A 144 -1.49 -7.14 -5.44
C ILE A 144 -0.42 -6.57 -4.50
N ALA A 145 -0.56 -6.80 -3.19
CA ALA A 145 0.51 -6.60 -2.23
C ALA A 145 0.35 -7.58 -1.06
N GLU A 146 1.46 -8.17 -0.63
CA GLU A 146 1.48 -9.13 0.48
C GLU A 146 1.80 -8.49 1.83
N ASN A 147 1.56 -9.21 2.92
CA ASN A 147 1.96 -8.81 4.28
C ASN A 147 1.37 -7.46 4.72
N ILE A 148 0.10 -7.26 4.41
CA ILE A 148 -0.70 -6.10 4.80
C ILE A 148 -1.48 -6.45 6.07
N THR A 149 -1.37 -5.63 7.11
CA THR A 149 -2.08 -5.86 8.38
C THR A 149 -3.37 -5.08 8.46
N LYS A 150 -3.38 -3.83 8.01
CA LYS A 150 -4.55 -2.94 8.09
C LYS A 150 -4.65 -2.02 6.87
N ILE A 151 -5.87 -1.66 6.53
CA ILE A 151 -6.22 -0.65 5.52
C ILE A 151 -7.33 0.25 6.09
N ASP A 152 -7.32 1.52 5.72
CA ASP A 152 -8.36 2.50 6.02
C ASP A 152 -8.67 3.29 4.75
N PHE A 153 -9.96 3.46 4.47
CA PHE A 153 -10.45 4.38 3.46
C PHE A 153 -11.21 5.53 4.13
N LEU A 154 -10.70 6.74 3.90
CA LEU A 154 -11.35 7.98 4.32
C LEU A 154 -11.80 8.76 3.08
N TYR A 155 -13.10 8.94 2.94
CA TYR A 155 -13.72 9.55 1.77
C TYR A 155 -13.91 11.05 1.98
N LEU A 156 -13.55 11.84 0.97
CA LEU A 156 -13.91 13.24 0.86
C LEU A 156 -15.19 13.32 0.03
N LEU A 157 -16.24 13.84 0.65
CA LEU A 157 -17.53 14.08 0.03
C LEU A 157 -17.65 15.56 -0.33
N GLU A 158 -18.39 15.85 -1.39
CA GLU A 158 -18.86 17.17 -1.76
C GLU A 158 -20.30 17.00 -2.23
N ASN A 159 -21.26 17.65 -1.58
CA ASN A 159 -22.66 17.56 -2.01
C ASN A 159 -22.97 18.51 -3.19
N SER A 160 -24.21 18.52 -3.66
CA SER A 160 -24.69 19.40 -4.74
C SER A 160 -24.55 20.90 -4.43
N ASN A 161 -24.50 21.26 -3.15
CA ASN A 161 -24.36 22.65 -2.68
C ASN A 161 -22.89 23.04 -2.46
N GLY A 162 -21.94 22.18 -2.82
CA GLY A 162 -20.49 22.42 -2.66
C GLY A 162 -19.98 22.28 -1.22
N VAL A 163 -20.79 21.75 -0.31
CA VAL A 163 -20.36 21.50 1.08
C VAL A 163 -19.50 20.24 1.09
N LYS A 164 -18.32 20.35 1.71
CA LYS A 164 -17.34 19.26 1.80
C LYS A 164 -17.27 18.69 3.21
N THR A 165 -17.18 17.37 3.30
CA THR A 165 -17.03 16.63 4.57
C THR A 165 -16.16 15.40 4.35
N LEU A 166 -15.61 14.86 5.43
CA LEU A 166 -14.90 13.59 5.44
C LEU A 166 -15.75 12.51 6.14
N SER A 167 -15.81 11.30 5.58
CA SER A 167 -16.49 10.15 6.20
C SER A 167 -15.80 8.83 5.83
N ARG A 168 -15.89 7.83 6.70
CA ARG A 168 -15.49 6.42 6.41
C ARG A 168 -16.67 5.53 6.04
N ASP A 169 -17.88 6.04 6.23
CA ASP A 169 -19.14 5.42 5.86
C ASP A 169 -19.99 6.48 5.14
N PRO A 170 -19.65 6.79 3.87
CA PRO A 170 -20.36 7.77 3.09
C PRO A 170 -21.74 7.20 2.71
N GLY A 171 -22.81 7.68 3.34
CA GLY A 171 -24.17 7.24 3.03
C GLY A 171 -24.61 7.55 1.59
N ASN A 172 -24.05 8.58 0.96
CA ASN A 172 -24.26 8.90 -0.46
C ASN A 172 -22.95 8.76 -1.24
N LEU A 173 -22.88 7.73 -2.08
CA LEU A 173 -21.67 7.41 -2.85
C LEU A 173 -21.40 8.42 -3.98
N ASN A 174 -22.42 9.10 -4.48
CA ASN A 174 -22.29 10.09 -5.56
C ASN A 174 -21.62 11.39 -5.10
N ASP A 175 -21.61 11.64 -3.79
CA ASP A 175 -20.95 12.83 -3.24
C ASP A 175 -19.44 12.63 -3.11
N ILE A 176 -18.91 11.41 -3.24
CA ILE A 176 -17.48 11.12 -3.03
C ILE A 176 -16.65 11.68 -4.21
N VAL A 177 -15.72 12.58 -3.89
CA VAL A 177 -14.85 13.24 -4.89
C VAL A 177 -13.38 12.86 -4.74
N ALA A 178 -12.97 12.35 -3.58
CA ALA A 178 -11.64 11.81 -3.36
C ALA A 178 -11.66 10.72 -2.27
N VAL A 179 -10.65 9.87 -2.27
CA VAL A 179 -10.43 8.87 -1.21
C VAL A 179 -8.98 8.97 -0.73
N GLN A 180 -8.80 9.05 0.58
CA GLN A 180 -7.52 8.83 1.22
C GLN A 180 -7.42 7.37 1.64
N VAL A 181 -6.33 6.74 1.21
CA VAL A 181 -6.04 5.34 1.52
C VAL A 181 -4.84 5.29 2.44
N SER A 182 -4.99 4.64 3.59
CA SER A 182 -3.89 4.33 4.51
C SER A 182 -3.70 2.83 4.58
N ILE A 183 -2.46 2.37 4.38
CA ILE A 183 -2.13 0.93 4.38
C ILE A 183 -0.95 0.71 5.33
N LEU A 184 -1.10 -0.23 6.25
CA LEU A 184 -0.04 -0.70 7.13
C LEU A 184 0.50 -2.04 6.62
N ALA A 185 1.73 -2.03 6.11
CA ALA A 185 2.46 -3.24 5.74
C ALA A 185 3.45 -3.64 6.84
N ARG A 186 3.83 -4.92 6.85
CA ARG A 186 4.89 -5.46 7.69
C ARG A 186 5.93 -6.24 6.87
N THR A 187 7.12 -6.43 7.42
CA THR A 187 8.13 -7.33 6.84
C THR A 187 7.61 -8.76 6.81
N LYS A 188 8.02 -9.52 5.79
CA LYS A 188 7.64 -10.93 5.63
C LYS A 188 8.08 -11.81 6.80
N THR A 189 9.26 -11.51 7.36
CA THR A 189 9.84 -12.24 8.49
C THR A 189 10.02 -11.31 9.68
N GLU A 190 10.10 -11.91 10.86
CA GLU A 190 10.44 -11.22 12.10
C GLU A 190 11.89 -10.69 12.08
N ASP A 191 12.06 -9.47 12.58
CA ASP A 191 13.31 -8.87 13.02
C ASP A 191 13.43 -9.16 14.53
N ARG A 192 14.20 -10.20 14.89
CA ARG A 192 14.38 -10.75 16.26
C ARG A 192 14.63 -9.65 17.32
N LYS A 193 13.55 -9.06 17.82
CA LYS A 193 13.51 -8.04 18.87
C LYS A 193 12.52 -8.49 19.94
N ALA A 194 12.65 -7.95 21.13
CA ALA A 194 11.64 -8.17 22.16
C ALA A 194 10.29 -7.60 21.70
N ALA A 195 9.22 -8.37 21.91
CA ALA A 195 7.86 -7.95 21.58
C ALA A 195 7.57 -6.61 22.28
N THR A 196 7.30 -5.58 21.47
CA THR A 196 6.91 -4.23 21.90
C THR A 196 5.61 -3.87 21.20
N THR A 197 4.85 -2.92 21.74
CA THR A 197 3.67 -2.36 21.06
C THR A 197 4.09 -1.18 20.19
N SER A 198 3.65 -1.15 18.93
CA SER A 198 3.73 0.04 18.08
C SER A 198 2.35 0.65 17.88
N THR A 199 2.26 1.97 17.98
CA THR A 199 1.04 2.73 17.67
C THR A 199 1.26 3.58 16.43
N PHE A 200 0.32 3.51 15.49
CA PHE A 200 0.31 4.30 14.26
C PHE A 200 -0.93 5.19 14.24
N ILE A 201 -0.72 6.50 14.17
CA ILE A 201 -1.81 7.47 14.04
C ILE A 201 -2.06 7.68 12.55
N LEU A 202 -3.30 7.46 12.10
CA LEU A 202 -3.66 7.72 10.72
C LEU A 202 -3.67 9.24 10.46
N PRO A 203 -2.98 9.72 9.41
CA PRO A 203 -3.10 11.11 9.01
C PRO A 203 -4.56 11.39 8.66
N VAL A 204 -5.08 12.52 9.13
CA VAL A 204 -6.36 13.06 8.69
C VAL A 204 -6.06 14.32 7.87
N PRO A 205 -6.57 14.45 6.63
CA PRO A 205 -6.43 15.70 5.89
C PRO A 205 -6.96 16.85 6.73
N LYS A 206 -6.22 17.96 6.80
CA LYS A 206 -6.73 19.22 7.33
C LYS A 206 -7.20 20.09 6.16
N PRO A 207 -8.46 19.99 5.75
CA PRO A 207 -8.94 20.77 4.63
C PRO A 207 -8.91 22.27 4.93
N ALA A 208 -8.75 23.08 3.87
CA ALA A 208 -8.80 24.54 4.00
C ALA A 208 -10.23 25.06 4.34
N TRP A 209 -11.24 24.19 4.25
CA TRP A 209 -12.66 24.53 4.42
C TRP A 209 -13.15 24.42 5.87
N GLY A 210 -12.28 24.01 6.82
CA GLY A 210 -12.60 23.91 8.25
C GLY A 210 -11.92 22.70 8.90
N ASP A 211 -11.98 22.61 10.24
CA ASP A 211 -11.63 21.39 10.95
C ASP A 211 -12.77 20.39 10.76
N ASP A 212 -12.49 19.24 10.15
CA ASP A 212 -13.43 18.12 10.06
C ASP A 212 -13.38 17.33 11.37
N ASP A 213 -14.54 16.97 11.92
CA ASP A 213 -14.67 16.25 13.20
C ASP A 213 -14.39 14.74 13.06
N THR A 214 -13.54 14.37 12.11
CA THR A 214 -13.17 12.98 11.90
C THR A 214 -12.25 12.51 13.02
N GLU A 215 -12.69 11.45 13.69
CA GLU A 215 -11.94 10.80 14.76
C GLU A 215 -10.51 10.44 14.32
N THR A 216 -9.55 10.78 15.18
CA THR A 216 -8.17 10.34 15.02
C THR A 216 -8.12 8.84 15.30
N ILE A 217 -7.75 8.05 14.29
CA ILE A 217 -7.66 6.61 14.41
C ILE A 217 -6.24 6.20 14.77
N GLU A 218 -6.15 5.34 15.79
CA GLU A 218 -4.90 4.74 16.22
C GLU A 218 -4.91 3.23 15.92
N TRP A 219 -3.87 2.79 15.24
CA TRP A 219 -3.62 1.38 14.99
C TRP A 219 -2.52 0.89 15.91
N GLU A 220 -2.91 0.01 16.83
CA GLU A 220 -1.95 -0.73 17.65
C GLU A 220 -1.60 -2.07 16.99
N GLU A 221 -0.31 -2.39 17.01
CA GLU A 221 0.24 -3.71 16.66
C GLU A 221 0.93 -4.30 17.90
N LYS A 222 0.32 -5.35 18.44
CA LYS A 222 0.79 -6.08 19.62
C LYS A 222 1.67 -7.21 19.11
N ASP A 223 2.99 -7.05 19.27
CA ASP A 223 4.08 -7.88 18.73
C ASP A 223 4.83 -7.24 17.54
N ASN A 224 5.63 -6.23 17.86
CA ASN A 224 6.53 -5.56 16.92
C ASN A 224 7.84 -6.34 16.63
N SER A 225 7.80 -7.68 16.70
CA SER A 225 8.84 -8.53 16.14
C SER A 225 8.95 -8.34 14.62
N TYR A 226 7.99 -7.68 13.98
CA TYR A 226 8.05 -7.25 12.58
C TYR A 226 8.38 -5.77 12.47
N ARG A 227 8.93 -5.36 11.32
CA ARG A 227 9.00 -3.93 10.98
C ARG A 227 7.76 -3.56 10.19
N TYR A 228 7.16 -2.44 10.54
CA TYR A 228 5.97 -1.94 9.89
C TYR A 228 6.25 -0.67 9.09
N ARG A 229 5.43 -0.43 8.08
CA ARG A 229 5.41 0.80 7.32
C ARG A 229 3.99 1.20 7.00
N LEU A 230 3.60 2.37 7.51
CA LEU A 230 2.39 3.06 7.10
C LEU A 230 2.66 3.82 5.79
N LEU A 231 1.79 3.63 4.80
CA LEU A 231 1.75 4.40 3.57
C LEU A 231 0.36 5.02 3.42
N THR A 232 0.29 6.34 3.29
CA THR A 232 -0.95 7.07 3.10
C THR A 232 -0.89 7.90 1.83
N THR A 233 -1.98 7.92 1.07
CA THR A 233 -2.10 8.77 -0.13
C THR A 233 -3.55 9.20 -0.35
N THR A 234 -3.75 10.36 -0.96
CA THR A 234 -5.07 10.85 -1.36
C THR A 234 -5.21 10.78 -2.87
N ILE A 235 -6.33 10.23 -3.32
CA ILE A 235 -6.65 9.98 -4.72
C ILE A 235 -7.89 10.78 -5.06
N ASN A 236 -7.75 11.72 -6.00
CA ASN A 236 -8.90 12.44 -6.54
C ASN A 236 -9.62 11.58 -7.58
N LEU A 237 -10.93 11.44 -7.42
CA LEU A 237 -11.80 10.66 -8.31
C LEU A 237 -12.39 11.63 -9.35
N ARG A 238 -11.70 11.75 -10.49
CA ARG A 238 -11.94 12.84 -11.43
C ARG A 238 -13.30 12.80 -12.10
N ASN A 239 -13.83 11.61 -12.35
CA ASN A 239 -15.09 11.45 -13.07
C ASN A 239 -16.30 11.53 -12.14
N MET A 240 -16.14 11.26 -10.84
CA MET A 240 -17.24 11.33 -9.87
C MET A 240 -17.80 12.75 -9.68
N GLY A 241 -16.95 13.77 -9.78
CA GLY A 241 -17.39 15.18 -9.68
C GLY A 241 -18.19 15.69 -10.89
N LEU A 242 -18.25 14.91 -11.98
CA LEU A 242 -18.99 15.27 -13.21
C LEU A 242 -20.41 14.68 -13.24
N LEU A 243 -20.75 13.76 -12.33
CA LEU A 243 -22.03 13.07 -12.26
C LEU A 243 -23.12 13.86 -11.50
N LYS A 244 -22.90 15.15 -11.22
CA LYS A 244 -23.77 16.01 -10.41
C LYS A 244 -24.70 16.88 -11.24
#